data_AF-A0A8T0P0M4-F1
#
_entry.id   AF-A0A8T0P0M4-F1
#
_cell.length_a   1.000
_cell.length_b   1.000
_cell.length_c   1.000
_cell.angle_alpha   90.00
_cell.angle_beta   90.00
_cell.angle_gamma   90.00
#
_symmetry.space_group_name_H-M   'P 1'
#
loop_
_entity.id
_entity.type
_entity.pdbx_description
1 polymer ?
#
loop_
_entity_poly.entity_id
_entity_poly.type
_entity_poly.pdbx_seq_one_letter_code
_entity_poly.pdbx_strand_id
1 'polypeptide(L)'
;MPLPAPFRVFSPPSAAAASAGPAGAQRALIYGRRAPLAGALLFFSIGAVSAAVACRTGCSLSPRRLPFLGARGLSSARMESASTTVPSIVVYVTVPNREAGKKLSQSIISEKLAACVNIVPGIESVYWWEGKVQSDAEELLIIKTRESLLDALTEHVKANHEYDVPEVISLPITGGNSKYLEWIKNSTREN
;
A
#
# COMPACT_ATOMS: atom_id res chain seq x y z
N MET A 1 -16.64 38.49 14.49
CA MET A 1 -16.55 37.25 15.29
C MET A 1 -15.09 36.85 15.34
N PRO A 2 -14.48 36.65 16.52
CA PRO A 2 -13.15 36.06 16.57
C PRO A 2 -13.21 34.64 16.02
N LEU A 3 -12.24 34.29 15.19
CA LEU A 3 -12.08 32.93 14.65
C LEU A 3 -11.92 31.94 15.82
N PRO A 4 -12.50 30.73 15.73
CA PRO A 4 -12.24 29.69 16.73
C PRO A 4 -10.72 29.44 16.79
N ALA A 5 -10.20 29.22 18.01
CA ALA A 5 -8.78 28.93 18.22
C ALA A 5 -8.31 27.82 17.24
N PRO A 6 -7.15 27.97 16.58
CA PRO A 6 -6.72 27.01 15.57
C PRO A 6 -6.53 25.64 16.22
N PHE A 7 -7.17 24.62 15.66
CA PHE A 7 -6.90 23.22 16.01
C PHE A 7 -5.39 22.94 15.88
N ARG A 8 -4.78 22.26 16.87
CA ARG A 8 -3.35 21.90 16.77
C ARG A 8 -3.21 20.68 15.88
N VAL A 9 -3.10 20.91 14.57
CA VAL A 9 -2.64 19.89 13.61
C VAL A 9 -1.20 19.47 13.93
N PHE A 10 -0.43 20.37 14.55
CA PHE A 10 0.95 20.17 14.96
C PHE A 10 1.17 20.77 16.36
N SER A 11 2.02 20.14 17.18
CA SER A 11 2.50 20.72 18.43
C SER A 11 3.39 21.94 18.11
N PRO A 12 3.36 23.03 18.89
CA PRO A 12 4.32 24.12 18.72
C PRO A 12 5.74 23.55 18.86
N PRO A 13 6.72 24.01 18.05
CA PRO A 13 8.09 23.49 18.12
C PRO A 13 8.58 23.63 19.56
N SER A 14 9.02 22.52 20.16
CA SER A 14 9.59 22.52 21.50
C SER A 14 10.67 23.60 21.54
N ALA A 15 10.52 24.56 22.46
CA ALA A 15 11.49 25.62 22.70
C ALA A 15 12.76 25.08 23.39
N ALA A 16 13.34 24.03 22.83
CA ALA A 16 14.59 23.41 23.26
C ALA A 16 15.62 23.51 22.12
N ALA A 17 16.63 24.34 22.38
CA ALA A 17 17.88 24.50 21.62
C ALA A 17 17.85 25.36 20.33
N ALA A 18 17.41 26.61 20.46
CA ALA A 18 17.98 27.68 19.65
C ALA A 18 19.29 28.19 20.30
N SER A 19 20.38 27.43 20.19
CA SER A 19 21.73 27.96 20.39
C SER A 19 22.37 28.15 19.01
N ALA A 20 22.44 29.40 18.57
CA ALA A 20 23.09 29.81 17.34
C ALA A 20 24.59 29.45 17.35
N GLY A 21 25.01 28.63 16.38
CA GLY A 21 26.41 28.43 15.98
C GLY A 21 26.58 28.86 14.52
N PRO A 22 27.74 29.44 14.13
CA PRO A 22 27.83 30.30 12.96
C PRO A 22 27.90 29.54 11.63
N ALA A 23 27.46 30.26 10.59
CA ALA A 23 27.54 29.92 9.19
C ALA A 23 28.96 29.49 8.74
N GLY A 24 29.03 28.42 7.95
CA GLY A 24 30.28 27.99 7.34
C GLY A 24 30.12 26.86 6.32
N ALA A 25 30.40 27.20 5.06
CA ALA A 25 30.83 26.32 3.97
C ALA A 25 29.79 25.43 3.26
N GLN A 26 29.33 25.95 2.12
CA GLN A 26 28.93 25.17 0.95
C GLN A 26 29.96 24.06 0.63
N ARG A 27 29.49 22.83 0.42
CA ARG A 27 30.20 21.85 -0.39
C ARG A 27 29.20 21.00 -1.19
N ALA A 28 29.00 21.43 -2.42
CA ALA A 28 28.45 20.59 -3.48
C ALA A 28 29.39 19.41 -3.72
N LEU A 29 28.89 18.18 -3.59
CA LEU A 29 29.58 16.97 -4.05
C LEU A 29 28.75 16.29 -5.14
N ILE A 30 29.02 16.76 -6.35
CA ILE A 30 29.24 16.05 -7.60
C ILE A 30 28.54 14.68 -7.74
N TYR A 31 27.49 14.74 -8.55
CA TYR A 31 26.82 13.70 -9.30
C TYR A 31 27.82 12.82 -10.10
N GLY A 32 28.04 11.59 -9.65
CA GLY A 32 28.87 10.60 -10.35
C GLY A 32 28.12 9.88 -11.47
N ARG A 33 28.15 10.45 -12.68
CA ARG A 33 27.79 9.77 -13.94
C ARG A 33 28.92 8.81 -14.35
N ARG A 34 28.64 7.52 -14.51
CA ARG A 34 29.39 6.62 -15.39
C ARG A 34 28.47 5.62 -16.09
N ALA A 35 28.49 5.66 -17.41
CA ALA A 35 28.06 4.64 -18.36
C ALA A 35 29.06 4.67 -19.53
N PRO A 36 29.05 3.74 -20.50
CA PRO A 36 28.87 2.28 -20.42
C PRO A 36 30.11 1.54 -20.97
N LEU A 37 30.22 0.21 -20.77
CA LEU A 37 31.13 -0.62 -21.57
C LEU A 37 30.36 -1.77 -22.22
N ALA A 38 30.60 -1.88 -23.52
CA ALA A 38 29.99 -2.80 -24.46
C ALA A 38 30.59 -4.20 -24.39
N GLY A 39 29.82 -5.17 -24.89
CA GLY A 39 30.36 -6.37 -25.55
C GLY A 39 30.24 -7.66 -24.75
N ALA A 40 29.29 -8.51 -25.14
CA ALA A 40 29.60 -9.80 -25.79
C ALA A 40 28.30 -10.56 -26.09
N LEU A 41 28.10 -10.78 -27.40
CA LEU A 41 27.12 -11.69 -27.97
C LEU A 41 27.52 -13.13 -27.68
N LEU A 42 26.60 -13.94 -27.15
CA LEU A 42 26.63 -15.39 -27.33
C LEU A 42 25.22 -15.88 -27.70
N PHE A 43 25.12 -16.29 -28.97
CA PHE A 43 24.02 -17.03 -29.54
C PHE A 43 23.90 -18.39 -28.85
N PHE A 44 22.74 -18.69 -28.27
CA PHE A 44 22.32 -20.06 -27.99
C PHE A 44 20.94 -20.30 -28.58
N SER A 45 20.99 -20.84 -29.79
CA SER A 45 20.18 -21.93 -30.35
C SER A 45 18.72 -22.06 -29.91
N ILE A 46 17.87 -21.75 -30.89
CA ILE A 46 16.44 -22.04 -31.00
C ILE A 46 16.19 -23.54 -30.74
N GLY A 47 15.46 -23.84 -29.67
CA GLY A 47 14.86 -25.15 -29.43
C GLY A 47 13.57 -25.29 -30.23
N ALA A 48 13.58 -26.22 -31.19
CA ALA A 48 12.45 -26.56 -32.03
C ALA A 48 11.27 -27.11 -31.22
N VAL A 49 10.08 -26.51 -31.39
CA VAL A 49 8.81 -27.09 -30.94
C VAL A 49 8.22 -27.86 -32.10
N SER A 50 8.00 -29.15 -31.84
CA SER A 50 7.57 -30.17 -32.80
C SER A 50 6.20 -29.87 -33.41
N ALA A 51 6.09 -30.13 -34.70
CA ALA A 51 4.88 -30.08 -35.49
C ALA A 51 3.95 -31.26 -35.17
N ALA A 52 2.67 -30.98 -34.93
CA ALA A 52 1.60 -31.95 -35.02
C ALA A 52 0.31 -31.26 -35.51
N VAL A 53 0.23 -31.02 -36.81
CA VAL A 53 -1.05 -30.70 -37.48
C VAL A 53 -1.47 -31.97 -38.21
N ALA A 54 -2.45 -32.65 -37.61
CA ALA A 54 -3.07 -33.84 -38.16
C ALA A 54 -4.03 -33.48 -39.30
N CYS A 55 -4.07 -34.39 -40.26
CA CYS A 55 -4.59 -34.26 -41.61
C CYS A 55 -6.11 -34.53 -41.71
N ARG A 56 -6.68 -34.05 -42.83
CA ARG A 56 -7.85 -34.55 -43.61
C ARG A 56 -9.22 -33.91 -43.38
N THR A 57 -9.49 -32.94 -44.26
CA THR A 57 -10.79 -32.72 -44.91
C THR A 57 -11.18 -33.92 -45.78
N GLY A 58 -12.42 -34.37 -45.67
CA GLY A 58 -13.01 -35.41 -46.52
C GLY A 58 -14.40 -35.82 -46.07
N CYS A 59 -15.38 -34.94 -46.28
CA CYS A 59 -16.81 -35.23 -46.10
C CYS A 59 -17.32 -36.16 -47.22
N SER A 60 -18.00 -37.25 -46.86
CA SER A 60 -19.05 -37.83 -47.71
C SER A 60 -20.10 -38.60 -46.89
N LEU A 61 -21.29 -38.01 -46.81
CA LEU A 61 -22.65 -38.58 -46.84
C LEU A 61 -22.92 -39.97 -46.24
N SER A 62 -23.78 -40.00 -45.19
CA SER A 62 -24.98 -40.85 -45.11
C SER A 62 -25.83 -40.52 -43.87
N PRO A 63 -27.17 -40.34 -43.99
CA PRO A 63 -28.03 -40.13 -42.84
C PRO A 63 -28.56 -41.47 -42.32
N ARG A 64 -28.18 -41.86 -41.10
CA ARG A 64 -28.92 -42.88 -40.35
C ARG A 64 -29.47 -42.27 -39.07
N ARG A 65 -30.81 -42.25 -39.00
CA ARG A 65 -31.63 -41.97 -37.81
C ARG A 65 -31.18 -42.84 -36.64
N LEU A 66 -30.96 -42.20 -35.50
CA LEU A 66 -31.10 -42.80 -34.17
C LEU A 66 -31.94 -41.85 -33.31
N PRO A 67 -33.04 -42.32 -32.70
CA PRO A 67 -33.75 -41.60 -31.65
C PRO A 67 -33.11 -41.88 -30.28
N PHE A 68 -33.55 -41.16 -29.24
CA PHE A 68 -33.10 -41.22 -27.83
C PHE A 68 -31.77 -40.48 -27.60
N LEU A 69 -31.61 -39.56 -26.65
CA LEU A 69 -32.13 -39.50 -25.29
C LEU A 69 -32.06 -38.04 -24.80
N GLY A 70 -32.99 -37.60 -23.96
CA GLY A 70 -33.13 -36.23 -23.48
C GLY A 70 -31.85 -35.61 -22.95
N ALA A 71 -31.48 -34.45 -23.50
CA ALA A 71 -30.49 -33.56 -22.92
C ALA A 71 -31.03 -33.03 -21.59
N ARG A 72 -30.67 -33.71 -20.49
CA ARG A 72 -30.69 -33.11 -19.16
C ARG A 72 -29.86 -31.83 -19.25
N GLY A 73 -30.50 -30.70 -19.01
CA GLY A 73 -29.83 -29.42 -18.84
C GLY A 73 -28.76 -29.57 -17.77
N LEU A 74 -27.50 -29.55 -18.19
CA LEU A 74 -26.38 -29.24 -17.31
C LEU A 74 -26.55 -27.78 -16.91
N SER A 75 -27.29 -27.59 -15.81
CA SER A 75 -27.25 -26.35 -15.05
C SER A 75 -25.78 -26.09 -14.73
N SER A 76 -25.21 -25.10 -15.42
CA SER A 76 -23.90 -24.57 -15.12
C SER A 76 -23.98 -24.03 -13.70
N ALA A 77 -23.51 -24.84 -12.74
CA ALA A 77 -23.16 -24.36 -11.42
C ALA A 77 -22.04 -23.33 -11.64
N ARG A 78 -22.44 -22.08 -11.79
CA ARG A 78 -21.55 -20.93 -11.72
C ARG A 78 -21.08 -20.90 -10.28
N MET A 79 -19.91 -21.50 -10.06
CA MET A 79 -19.19 -21.39 -8.80
C MET A 79 -18.83 -19.90 -8.68
N GLU A 80 -19.62 -19.16 -7.91
CA GLU A 80 -19.28 -17.82 -7.46
C GLU A 80 -17.91 -17.98 -6.79
N SER A 81 -16.86 -17.48 -7.44
CA SER A 81 -15.51 -17.51 -6.89
C SER A 81 -15.56 -16.72 -5.59
N ALA A 82 -15.54 -17.43 -4.46
CA ALA A 82 -15.40 -16.80 -3.16
C ALA A 82 -14.12 -15.97 -3.21
N SER A 83 -14.25 -14.65 -3.30
CA SER A 83 -13.09 -13.76 -3.31
C SER A 83 -12.41 -13.89 -1.94
N THR A 84 -11.25 -14.54 -1.92
CA THR A 84 -10.47 -14.74 -0.68
C THR A 84 -9.89 -13.41 -0.16
N THR A 85 -9.96 -12.33 -0.96
CA THR A 85 -9.43 -11.01 -0.63
C THR A 85 -10.53 -10.02 -0.25
N VAL A 86 -10.15 -8.91 0.38
CA VAL A 86 -11.04 -7.79 0.73
C VAL A 86 -10.43 -6.48 0.22
N PRO A 87 -11.25 -5.45 -0.07
CA PRO A 87 -10.73 -4.12 -0.37
C PRO A 87 -9.76 -3.66 0.72
N SER A 88 -8.56 -3.30 0.30
CA SER A 88 -7.45 -2.99 1.19
C SER A 88 -6.88 -1.63 0.85
N ILE A 89 -6.33 -0.96 1.86
CA ILE A 89 -5.81 0.40 1.77
C ILE A 89 -4.43 0.48 2.42
N VAL A 90 -3.64 1.43 1.95
CA VAL A 90 -2.45 1.94 2.64
C VAL A 90 -2.85 3.22 3.33
N VAL A 91 -2.59 3.35 4.63
CA VAL A 91 -2.86 4.55 5.41
C VAL A 91 -1.54 5.18 5.83
N TYR A 92 -1.43 6.49 5.62
CA TYR A 92 -0.32 7.32 6.08
C TYR A 92 -0.71 8.07 7.34
N VAL A 93 0.18 8.02 8.32
CA VAL A 93 0.06 8.77 9.58
C VAL A 93 1.45 9.28 9.96
N THR A 94 1.60 10.58 10.20
CA THR A 94 2.83 11.15 10.75
C THR A 94 2.78 11.18 12.27
N VAL A 95 3.93 11.06 12.92
CA VAL A 95 4.06 11.09 14.39
C VAL A 95 5.28 11.93 14.79
N PRO A 96 5.25 12.60 15.95
CA PRO A 96 6.30 13.55 16.36
C PRO A 96 7.66 12.90 16.67
N ASN A 97 7.69 11.62 17.02
CA ASN A 97 8.93 10.94 17.41
C ASN A 97 8.83 9.41 17.33
N ARG A 98 9.98 8.77 17.45
CA ARG A 98 10.16 7.32 17.37
C ARG A 98 9.39 6.52 18.42
N GLU A 99 9.30 7.02 19.64
CA GLU A 99 8.60 6.32 20.72
C GLU A 99 7.09 6.33 20.47
N ALA A 100 6.55 7.49 20.05
CA ALA A 100 5.17 7.63 19.63
C ALA A 100 4.84 6.69 18.45
N GLY A 101 5.68 6.68 17.40
CA GLY A 101 5.49 5.81 16.24
C GLY A 101 5.49 4.33 16.59
N LYS A 102 6.44 3.89 17.43
CA LYS A 102 6.51 2.50 17.89
C LYS A 102 5.30 2.11 18.75
N LYS A 103 4.91 2.96 19.70
CA LYS A 103 3.77 2.70 20.60
C LYS A 103 2.47 2.63 19.82
N LEU A 104 2.22 3.58 18.94
CA LEU A 104 1.01 3.64 18.11
C LEU A 104 0.94 2.43 17.16
N SER A 105 2.06 2.07 16.51
CA SER A 105 2.13 0.89 15.65
C SER A 105 1.82 -0.40 16.42
N GLN A 106 2.36 -0.57 17.62
CA GLN A 106 2.09 -1.75 18.47
C GLN A 106 0.62 -1.82 18.88
N SER A 107 0.04 -0.69 19.25
CA SER A 107 -1.37 -0.58 19.63
C SER A 107 -2.31 -0.97 18.48
N ILE A 108 -2.09 -0.41 17.29
CA ILE A 108 -2.85 -0.69 16.06
C ILE A 108 -2.85 -2.19 15.72
N ILE A 109 -1.67 -2.83 15.77
CA ILE A 109 -1.55 -4.27 15.46
C ILE A 109 -2.21 -5.11 16.55
N SER A 110 -2.04 -4.74 17.83
CA SER A 110 -2.62 -5.48 18.96
C SER A 110 -4.15 -5.47 18.93
N GLU A 111 -4.76 -4.36 18.51
CA GLU A 111 -6.21 -4.24 18.31
C GLU A 111 -6.72 -4.82 16.99
N LYS A 112 -5.82 -5.41 16.19
CA LYS A 112 -6.10 -5.96 14.85
C LYS A 112 -6.74 -4.97 13.89
N LEU A 113 -6.41 -3.69 14.03
CA LEU A 113 -6.87 -2.59 13.17
C LEU A 113 -6.08 -2.51 11.86
N ALA A 114 -4.90 -3.14 11.80
CA ALA A 114 -4.10 -3.29 10.59
C ALA A 114 -3.32 -4.61 10.63
N ALA A 115 -2.88 -5.07 9.45
CA ALA A 115 -2.06 -6.28 9.35
C ALA A 115 -0.57 -5.97 9.55
N CYS A 116 -0.12 -4.80 9.10
CA CYS A 116 1.28 -4.40 9.13
C CYS A 116 1.43 -2.89 9.20
N VAL A 117 2.47 -2.42 9.88
CA VAL A 117 2.92 -1.02 9.86
C VAL A 117 4.41 -0.98 9.53
N ASN A 118 4.81 -0.16 8.55
CA ASN A 118 6.22 0.21 8.37
C ASN A 118 6.43 1.59 8.99
N ILE A 119 7.57 1.79 9.64
CA ILE A 119 7.97 3.07 10.22
C ILE A 119 9.13 3.61 9.40
N VAL A 120 8.97 4.81 8.84
CA VAL A 120 10.01 5.53 8.10
C VAL A 120 10.52 6.67 8.99
N PRO A 121 11.73 6.53 9.57
CA PRO A 121 12.26 7.53 10.48
C PRO A 121 12.88 8.72 9.73
N GLY A 122 12.98 9.86 10.42
CA GLY A 122 13.78 11.01 9.98
C GLY A 122 13.18 11.74 8.77
N ILE A 123 11.86 11.89 8.74
CA ILE A 123 11.19 12.75 7.77
C ILE A 123 11.15 14.19 8.30
N GLU A 124 11.14 15.15 7.38
CA GLU A 124 10.91 16.56 7.69
C GLU A 124 9.55 16.96 7.09
N SER A 125 8.65 17.41 7.94
CA SER A 125 7.32 17.89 7.55
C SER A 125 7.32 19.41 7.49
N VAL A 126 7.10 19.96 6.30
CA VAL A 126 7.09 21.41 6.05
C VAL A 126 5.66 21.88 5.77
N TYR A 127 5.16 22.85 6.53
CA TYR A 127 3.76 23.28 6.47
C TYR A 127 3.60 24.76 6.82
N TRP A 128 2.43 25.33 6.55
CA TRP A 128 2.10 26.72 6.89
C TRP A 128 1.23 26.78 8.15
N TRP A 129 1.70 27.48 9.18
CA TRP A 129 0.96 27.61 10.44
C TRP A 129 1.30 28.91 11.15
N GLU A 130 0.31 29.53 11.79
CA GLU A 130 0.44 30.84 12.46
C GLU A 130 1.13 31.93 11.61
N GLY A 131 0.85 31.93 10.29
CA GLY A 131 1.35 32.96 9.37
C GLY A 131 2.80 32.79 8.94
N LYS A 132 3.43 31.64 9.19
CA LYS A 132 4.80 31.33 8.75
C LYS A 132 4.94 29.89 8.27
N VAL A 133 6.00 29.64 7.49
CA VAL A 133 6.43 28.27 7.18
C VAL A 133 7.08 27.67 8.42
N GLN A 134 6.67 26.47 8.78
CA GLN A 134 7.19 25.65 9.86
C GLN A 134 7.80 24.38 9.28
N SER A 135 8.77 23.82 9.99
CA SER A 135 9.36 22.51 9.72
C SER A 135 9.51 21.74 11.01
N ASP A 136 9.02 20.51 11.06
CA ASP A 136 9.19 19.60 12.19
C ASP A 136 9.80 18.27 11.77
N ALA A 137 10.59 17.67 12.65
CA ALA A 137 11.12 16.33 12.47
C ALA A 137 10.09 15.30 12.94
N GLU A 138 9.74 14.36 12.07
CA GLU A 138 8.68 13.38 12.32
C GLU A 138 9.09 11.97 11.86
N GLU A 139 8.23 11.00 12.10
CA GLU A 139 8.26 9.69 11.43
C GLU A 139 6.97 9.46 10.66
N LEU A 140 7.06 8.74 9.53
CA LEU A 140 5.90 8.33 8.75
C LEU A 140 5.57 6.87 9.02
N LEU A 141 4.31 6.61 9.39
CA LEU A 141 3.74 5.27 9.49
C LEU A 141 3.03 4.93 8.18
N ILE A 142 3.40 3.79 7.60
CA ILE A 142 2.76 3.22 6.41
C ILE A 142 2.03 1.94 6.81
N ILE A 143 0.73 2.08 7.04
CA ILE A 143 -0.15 1.08 7.63
C ILE A 143 -0.91 0.35 6.51
N LYS A 144 -0.98 -0.98 6.53
CA LYS A 144 -1.72 -1.78 5.55
C LYS A 144 -2.89 -2.44 6.24
N THR A 145 -4.10 -2.11 5.82
CA THR A 145 -5.33 -2.59 6.44
C THR A 145 -6.46 -2.77 5.42
N ARG A 146 -7.62 -3.23 5.89
CA ARG A 146 -8.87 -3.28 5.13
C ARG A 146 -9.47 -1.89 5.03
N GLU A 147 -10.10 -1.58 3.91
CA GLU A 147 -10.84 -0.33 3.73
C GLU A 147 -11.92 -0.14 4.80
N SER A 148 -12.61 -1.22 5.18
CA SER A 148 -13.68 -1.21 6.18
C SER A 148 -13.22 -0.74 7.57
N LEU A 149 -11.94 -0.86 7.89
CA LEU A 149 -11.38 -0.50 9.20
C LEU A 149 -10.87 0.94 9.26
N LEU A 150 -11.00 1.73 8.18
CA LEU A 150 -10.47 3.10 8.13
C LEU A 150 -11.03 3.98 9.26
N ASP A 151 -12.33 3.94 9.51
CA ASP A 151 -12.95 4.76 10.56
C ASP A 151 -12.45 4.34 11.95
N ALA A 152 -12.45 3.04 12.24
CA ALA A 152 -11.96 2.52 13.52
C ALA A 152 -10.47 2.82 13.74
N LEU A 153 -9.66 2.72 12.68
CA LEU A 153 -8.24 3.08 12.72
C LEU A 153 -8.06 4.59 12.97
N THR A 154 -8.85 5.42 12.30
CA THR A 154 -8.80 6.89 12.44
C THR A 154 -9.14 7.32 13.86
N GLU A 155 -10.20 6.75 14.45
CA GLU A 155 -10.58 7.01 15.84
C GLU A 155 -9.52 6.50 16.82
N HIS A 156 -8.93 5.33 16.57
CA HIS A 156 -7.83 4.83 17.38
C HIS A 156 -6.61 5.74 17.33
N VAL A 157 -6.25 6.26 16.15
CA VAL A 157 -5.15 7.21 15.99
C VAL A 157 -5.46 8.48 16.77
N LYS A 158 -6.62 9.11 16.57
CA LYS A 158 -7.02 10.33 17.31
C LYS A 158 -6.94 10.15 18.83
N ALA A 159 -7.40 9.02 19.35
CA ALA A 159 -7.38 8.75 20.79
C ALA A 159 -5.98 8.55 21.38
N ASN A 160 -4.98 8.23 20.54
CA ASN A 160 -3.63 7.86 20.96
C ASN A 160 -2.54 8.74 20.34
N HIS A 161 -2.91 9.88 19.76
CA HIS A 161 -1.99 10.82 19.11
C HIS A 161 -1.75 12.06 19.97
N GLU A 162 -0.58 12.67 19.84
CA GLU A 162 -0.23 13.91 20.57
C GLU A 162 -0.90 15.15 19.98
N TYR A 163 -1.03 15.20 18.65
CA TYR A 163 -1.69 16.29 17.93
C TYR A 163 -3.21 16.20 18.04
N ASP A 164 -3.87 17.36 18.10
CA ASP A 164 -5.34 17.47 18.13
C ASP A 164 -5.97 17.00 16.81
N VAL A 165 -5.26 17.23 15.69
CA VAL A 165 -5.70 16.82 14.34
C VAL A 165 -4.55 16.05 13.67
N PRO A 166 -4.41 14.75 13.95
CA PRO A 166 -3.37 13.93 13.33
C PRO A 166 -3.63 13.77 11.83
N GLU A 167 -2.55 13.72 11.03
CA GLU A 167 -2.64 13.29 9.64
C GLU A 167 -3.07 11.82 9.58
N VAL A 168 -4.20 11.54 8.93
CA VAL A 168 -4.64 10.18 8.59
C VAL A 168 -5.26 10.22 7.20
N ILE A 169 -4.52 9.72 6.20
CA ILE A 169 -4.99 9.67 4.80
C ILE A 169 -4.82 8.26 4.25
N SER A 170 -5.71 7.85 3.34
CA SER A 170 -5.71 6.50 2.77
C SER A 170 -5.54 6.51 1.24
N LEU A 171 -4.88 5.45 0.75
CA LEU A 171 -4.64 5.19 -0.66
C LEU A 171 -5.14 3.76 -0.98
N PRO A 172 -5.92 3.56 -2.05
CA PRO A 172 -6.44 2.24 -2.40
C PRO A 172 -5.35 1.28 -2.89
N ILE A 173 -5.38 0.03 -2.44
CA ILE A 173 -4.57 -1.05 -3.00
C ILE A 173 -5.36 -1.71 -4.14
N THR A 174 -4.94 -1.48 -5.37
CA THR A 174 -5.62 -1.97 -6.58
C THR A 174 -5.18 -3.35 -7.05
N GLY A 175 -4.17 -3.94 -6.42
CA GLY A 175 -3.64 -5.26 -6.75
C GLY A 175 -2.39 -5.61 -5.93
N GLY A 176 -1.80 -6.77 -6.23
CA GLY A 176 -0.60 -7.25 -5.54
C GLY A 176 -0.54 -8.78 -5.48
N ASN A 177 0.34 -9.30 -4.64
CA ASN A 177 0.41 -10.74 -4.38
C ASN A 177 -0.86 -11.21 -3.64
N SER A 178 -1.67 -12.07 -4.28
CA SER A 178 -2.92 -12.56 -3.71
C SER A 178 -2.76 -13.16 -2.31
N LYS A 179 -1.69 -13.93 -2.06
CA LYS A 179 -1.44 -14.51 -0.74
C LYS A 179 -1.18 -13.46 0.34
N TYR A 180 -0.58 -12.32 -0.03
CA TYR A 180 -0.36 -11.21 0.88
C TYR A 180 -1.66 -10.47 1.18
N LEU A 181 -2.52 -10.26 0.18
CA LEU A 181 -3.84 -9.65 0.37
C LEU A 181 -4.77 -10.55 1.21
N GLU A 182 -4.70 -11.86 1.02
CA GLU A 182 -5.37 -12.85 1.87
C GLU A 182 -4.84 -12.80 3.30
N TRP A 183 -3.53 -12.64 3.48
CA TRP A 183 -2.93 -12.45 4.80
C TRP A 183 -3.40 -11.15 5.47
N ILE A 184 -3.48 -10.02 4.74
CA ILE A 184 -4.05 -8.77 5.27
C ILE A 184 -5.45 -9.02 5.81
N LYS A 185 -6.30 -9.71 5.04
CA LYS A 185 -7.62 -10.11 5.48
C LYS A 185 -7.52 -10.91 6.78
N ASN A 186 -6.79 -12.02 6.78
CA ASN A 186 -6.77 -12.95 7.94
C ASN A 186 -6.14 -12.35 9.21
N SER A 187 -5.27 -11.34 9.08
CA SER A 187 -4.61 -10.67 10.20
C SER A 187 -5.37 -9.50 10.79
N THR A 188 -6.48 -9.07 10.18
CA THR A 188 -7.30 -7.93 10.62
C THR A 188 -8.66 -8.40 11.12
N ARG A 189 -9.25 -7.65 12.07
CA ARG A 189 -10.58 -7.97 12.61
C ARG A 189 -11.68 -7.70 11.59
N GLU A 190 -12.84 -8.27 11.86
CA GLU A 190 -14.08 -7.93 11.15
C GLU A 190 -14.71 -6.68 11.81
N ASN A 191 -15.46 -5.90 11.03
CA ASN A 191 -16.09 -4.66 11.49
C ASN A 191 -17.17 -4.89 12.55
#